data_AF-A0A1H9UV45-F1
#
_entry.id   AF-A0A1H9UV45-F1
#
_cell.length_a   1.000
_cell.length_b   1.000
_cell.length_c   1.000
_cell.angle_alpha   90.00
_cell.angle_beta   90.00
_cell.angle_gamma   90.00
#
_symmetry.space_group_name_H-M   'P 1'
#
loop_
_entity.id
_entity.type
_entity.pdbx_description
1 polymer ?
#
loop_
_entity_poly.entity_id
_entity_poly.type
_entity_poly.pdbx_seq_one_letter_code
_entity_poly.pdbx_strand_id
1 'polypeptide(L)'
;MVVIDMGEVKDYYCSDMTRTVCVGEEPTEEMKKVYQTVKMAKEEAMNAVKPGLPLKHIEQVARNIIIKAGYGSYFTHRTGHGLGIDVHEEPYVTFNNSQLLEEGHT
;
A
#
# COMPACT_ATOMS: atom_id res chain seq x y z
N MET A 1 -5.64 -4.96 -17.59
CA MET A 1 -6.06 -4.50 -16.26
C MET A 1 -6.10 -2.97 -16.26
N VAL A 2 -7.02 -2.38 -15.49
CA VAL A 2 -7.17 -0.93 -15.31
C VAL A 2 -6.96 -0.64 -13.82
N VAL A 3 -6.04 0.27 -13.52
CA VAL A 3 -5.85 0.81 -12.16
C VAL A 3 -6.72 2.05 -12.06
N ILE A 4 -7.54 2.10 -11.01
CA ILE A 4 -8.39 3.24 -10.67
C ILE A 4 -7.90 3.70 -9.31
N ASP A 5 -7.37 4.91 -9.26
CA ASP A 5 -6.90 5.56 -8.05
C ASP A 5 -7.70 6.83 -7.85
N MET A 6 -8.44 6.91 -6.75
CA MET A 6 -9.41 7.98 -6.55
C MET A 6 -9.70 8.22 -5.07
N GLY A 7 -10.11 9.45 -4.80
CA GLY A 7 -10.48 9.93 -3.49
C GLY A 7 -11.44 11.11 -3.57
N GLU A 8 -12.02 11.47 -2.44
CA GLU A 8 -12.87 12.65 -2.26
C GLU A 8 -12.40 13.46 -1.06
N VAL A 9 -12.60 14.78 -1.13
CA VAL A 9 -12.45 15.68 0.01
C VAL A 9 -13.82 15.96 0.60
N LYS A 10 -13.99 15.64 1.88
CA LYS A 10 -15.21 15.93 2.63
C LYS A 10 -14.86 16.58 3.96
N ASP A 11 -15.52 17.71 4.25
CA ASP A 11 -15.31 18.46 5.50
C ASP A 11 -13.81 18.73 5.76
N TYR A 12 -13.08 19.10 4.70
CA TYR A 12 -11.63 19.34 4.65
C TYR A 12 -10.72 18.10 4.72
N TYR A 13 -11.24 16.90 4.95
CA TYR A 13 -10.44 15.67 5.02
C TYR A 13 -10.44 14.90 3.70
N CYS A 14 -9.29 14.34 3.32
CA CYS A 14 -9.09 13.51 2.14
C CYS A 14 -9.38 12.04 2.43
N SER A 15 -9.96 11.36 1.44
CA SER A 15 -9.93 9.90 1.33
C SER A 15 -9.05 9.49 0.15
N ASP A 16 -8.52 8.28 0.16
CA ASP A 16 -7.71 7.73 -0.94
C ASP A 16 -7.90 6.22 -1.08
N MET A 17 -8.11 5.75 -2.30
CA MET A 17 -8.35 4.34 -2.59
C MET A 17 -7.96 3.97 -4.01
N THR A 18 -7.10 2.95 -4.11
CA THR A 18 -6.77 2.30 -5.38
C THR A 18 -7.47 0.94 -5.52
N ARG A 19 -8.00 0.64 -6.71
CA ARG A 19 -8.44 -0.71 -7.12
C ARG A 19 -7.95 -1.03 -8.52
N THR A 20 -7.57 -2.28 -8.74
CA THR A 20 -7.21 -2.80 -10.06
C THR A 20 -8.27 -3.79 -10.52
N VAL A 21 -8.85 -3.56 -11.69
CA VAL A 21 -9.88 -4.41 -12.28
C VAL A 21 -9.44 -4.93 -13.65
N CYS A 22 -9.98 -6.07 -14.07
CA CYS A 22 -9.85 -6.54 -15.46
C CYS A 22 -11.12 -6.16 -16.22
N VAL A 23 -10.97 -5.61 -17.43
CA VAL A 23 -12.08 -5.21 -18.30
C VAL A 23 -11.85 -5.86 -19.65
N GLY A 24 -12.88 -6.48 -20.21
CA GLY A 24 -12.79 -7.20 -21.48
C GLY A 24 -12.40 -8.65 -21.27
N GLU A 25 -11.32 -9.07 -21.92
CA GLU A 25 -10.86 -10.46 -21.94
C GLU A 25 -10.34 -10.95 -20.57
N GLU A 26 -10.27 -12.27 -20.44
CA GLU A 26 -9.71 -12.95 -19.27
C GLU A 26 -8.24 -12.51 -19.06
N PRO A 27 -7.83 -12.13 -17.84
CA PRO A 27 -6.45 -11.74 -17.59
C PRO A 27 -5.50 -12.91 -17.83
N THR A 28 -4.31 -12.61 -18.35
CA THR A 28 -3.25 -13.61 -18.49
C THR A 28 -2.82 -14.15 -17.13
N GLU A 29 -2.23 -15.35 -17.10
CA GLU A 29 -1.73 -15.95 -15.87
C GLU A 29 -0.69 -15.06 -15.16
N GLU A 30 0.13 -14.33 -15.92
CA GLU A 30 1.07 -13.37 -15.36
C GLU A 30 0.35 -12.19 -14.71
N MET A 31 -0.70 -11.65 -15.33
CA MET A 31 -1.52 -10.59 -14.74
C MET A 31 -2.18 -11.04 -13.43
N LYS A 32 -2.73 -12.27 -13.41
CA LYS A 32 -3.31 -12.86 -12.20
C LYS A 32 -2.26 -13.02 -11.10
N LYS A 33 -1.07 -13.51 -11.44
CA LYS A 33 0.04 -13.71 -10.50
C LYS A 33 0.52 -12.40 -9.88
N VAL A 34 0.69 -11.36 -10.70
CA VAL A 34 1.04 -10.02 -10.21
C VAL A 34 -0.05 -9.49 -9.27
N TYR A 35 -1.33 -9.57 -9.68
CA TYR A 35 -2.45 -9.11 -8.85
C TYR A 35 -2.51 -9.84 -7.50
N GLN A 36 -2.37 -11.17 -7.48
CA GLN A 36 -2.38 -11.94 -6.24
C GLN A 36 -1.19 -11.63 -5.34
N THR A 37 -0.02 -11.37 -5.93
CA THR A 37 1.18 -10.97 -5.18
C THR A 37 0.96 -9.63 -4.48
N VAL A 38 0.42 -8.63 -5.21
CA VAL A 38 0.10 -7.31 -4.64
C VAL A 38 -0.99 -7.43 -3.58
N LYS A 39 -2.04 -8.22 -3.83
CA LYS A 39 -3.12 -8.47 -2.87
C LYS A 39 -2.58 -9.07 -1.56
N MET A 40 -1.77 -10.11 -1.64
CA MET A 40 -1.14 -10.75 -0.48
C MET A 40 -0.24 -9.78 0.26
N ALA A 41 0.62 -9.03 -0.44
CA ALA A 41 1.50 -8.03 0.18
C ALA A 41 0.71 -6.96 0.94
N LYS A 42 -0.41 -6.49 0.36
CA LYS A 42 -1.31 -5.53 1.00
C LYS A 42 -2.00 -6.11 2.23
N GLU A 43 -2.54 -7.33 2.14
CA GLU A 43 -3.23 -7.99 3.26
C GLU A 43 -2.29 -8.25 4.44
N GLU A 44 -1.08 -8.76 4.18
CA GLU A 44 -0.07 -9.00 5.22
C GLU A 44 0.46 -7.71 5.84
N ALA A 45 0.68 -6.66 5.05
CA ALA A 45 1.06 -5.36 5.59
C ALA A 45 -0.03 -4.76 6.49
N MET A 46 -1.30 -4.88 6.09
CA MET A 46 -2.44 -4.46 6.94
C MET A 46 -2.49 -5.25 8.25
N ASN A 47 -2.27 -6.57 8.21
CA ASN A 47 -2.25 -7.42 9.40
C ASN A 47 -1.08 -7.08 10.35
N ALA A 48 0.01 -6.50 9.84
CA ALA A 48 1.15 -6.06 10.63
C ALA A 48 0.96 -4.69 11.29
N VAL A 49 -0.11 -3.94 10.97
CA VAL A 49 -0.36 -2.61 11.54
C VAL A 49 -0.72 -2.74 13.02
N LYS A 50 0.13 -2.17 13.88
CA LYS A 50 -0.09 -2.10 15.33
C LYS A 50 0.63 -0.90 15.95
N PRO A 51 0.02 -0.17 16.90
CA PRO A 51 0.70 0.89 17.63
C PRO A 51 2.00 0.41 18.29
N GLY A 52 3.00 1.28 18.31
CA GLY A 52 4.33 1.02 18.85
C GLY A 52 5.29 0.31 17.89
N LEU A 53 4.86 -0.06 16.68
CA LEU A 53 5.76 -0.60 15.66
C LEU A 53 6.40 0.51 14.82
N PRO A 54 7.69 0.40 14.45
CA PRO A 54 8.30 1.30 13.49
C PRO A 54 7.60 1.20 12.12
N LEU A 55 7.33 2.32 11.45
CA LEU A 55 6.64 2.33 10.14
C LEU A 55 7.36 1.52 9.06
N LYS A 56 8.69 1.50 9.06
CA LYS A 56 9.50 0.63 8.18
C LYS A 56 9.20 -0.86 8.34
N HIS A 57 8.67 -1.30 9.49
CA HIS A 57 8.28 -2.69 9.69
C HIS A 57 7.12 -3.09 8.77
N ILE A 58 6.08 -2.25 8.68
CA ILE A 58 4.92 -2.45 7.81
C ILE A 58 5.37 -2.44 6.34
N GLU A 59 6.25 -1.50 5.99
CA GLU A 59 6.84 -1.40 4.66
C GLU A 59 7.58 -2.69 4.26
N GLN A 60 8.43 -3.20 5.16
CA GLN A 60 9.26 -4.37 4.93
C GLN A 60 8.43 -5.64 4.71
N VAL A 61 7.28 -5.77 5.37
CA VAL A 61 6.36 -6.91 5.19
C VAL A 61 5.88 -6.97 3.74
N ALA A 62 5.33 -5.87 3.21
CA ALA A 62 4.89 -5.80 1.82
C ALA A 62 6.06 -6.01 0.84
N ARG A 63 7.16 -5.28 1.04
CA ARG A 63 8.31 -5.32 0.14
C ARG A 63 8.92 -6.72 0.04
N ASN A 64 9.04 -7.43 1.17
CA ASN A 64 9.59 -8.78 1.19
C ASN A 64 8.76 -9.78 0.39
N ILE A 65 7.43 -9.68 0.46
CA ILE A 65 6.53 -10.57 -0.31
C ILE A 65 6.73 -10.34 -1.81
N ILE A 66 6.76 -9.06 -2.24
CA ILE A 66 6.96 -8.69 -3.64
C ILE A 66 8.34 -9.10 -4.15
N ILE A 67 9.41 -8.91 -3.35
CA ILE A 67 10.77 -9.35 -3.70
C ILE A 67 10.82 -10.87 -3.84
N LYS A 68 10.26 -11.63 -2.89
CA LYS A 68 10.24 -13.10 -2.92
C LYS A 68 9.47 -13.65 -4.12
N ALA A 69 8.44 -12.94 -4.59
CA ALA A 69 7.71 -13.27 -5.80
C ALA A 69 8.46 -12.95 -7.10
N GLY A 70 9.63 -12.31 -7.02
CA GLY A 70 10.48 -11.95 -8.16
C GLY A 70 10.19 -10.57 -8.77
N TYR A 71 9.33 -9.77 -8.13
CA TYR A 71 8.90 -8.47 -8.66
C TYR A 71 9.55 -7.26 -7.96
N GLY A 72 10.58 -7.49 -7.15
CA GLY A 72 11.20 -6.44 -6.32
C GLY A 72 11.65 -5.20 -7.09
N SER A 73 12.21 -5.37 -8.29
CA SER A 73 12.65 -4.25 -9.15
C SER A 73 11.52 -3.38 -9.67
N TYR A 74 10.27 -3.86 -9.63
CA TYR A 74 9.09 -3.14 -10.10
C TYR A 74 8.37 -2.40 -8.96
N PHE A 75 8.72 -2.64 -7.69
CA PHE A 75 8.15 -1.93 -6.56
C PHE A 75 8.98 -0.69 -6.19
N THR A 76 8.72 0.39 -6.91
CA THR A 76 9.58 1.58 -6.98
C THR A 76 9.21 2.69 -6.00
N HIS A 77 8.12 2.56 -5.26
CA HIS A 77 7.64 3.57 -4.31
C HIS A 77 7.47 3.01 -2.89
N ARG A 78 7.08 3.88 -1.96
CA ARG A 78 6.74 3.57 -0.56
C ARG A 78 5.45 2.75 -0.47
N THR A 79 5.23 2.06 0.65
CA THR A 79 4.01 1.25 0.86
C THR A 79 2.78 2.10 1.18
N GLY A 80 2.97 3.27 1.79
CA GLY A 80 1.86 4.16 2.14
C GLY A 80 2.33 5.52 2.65
N HIS A 81 1.37 6.38 2.94
CA HIS A 81 1.52 7.72 3.50
C HIS A 81 0.34 8.02 4.42
N GLY A 82 0.48 9.06 5.23
CA GLY A 82 -0.62 9.54 6.05
C GLY A 82 -1.67 10.26 5.21
N LEU A 83 -2.87 10.31 5.75
CA LEU A 83 -4.02 11.01 5.21
C LEU A 83 -4.65 11.91 6.27
N GLY A 84 -5.13 13.08 5.87
CA GLY A 84 -5.83 14.00 6.76
C GLY A 84 -6.38 15.16 5.96
N ILE A 85 -5.92 16.38 6.23
CA ILE A 85 -6.28 17.55 5.43
C ILE A 85 -5.63 17.46 4.04
N ASP A 86 -4.40 16.95 4.00
CA ASP A 86 -3.70 16.69 2.75
C ASP A 86 -3.80 15.20 2.38
N VAL A 87 -3.82 14.93 1.07
CA VAL A 87 -3.76 13.55 0.55
C VAL A 87 -2.41 12.88 0.82
N HIS A 88 -1.38 13.68 1.12
CA HIS A 88 -0.05 13.19 1.48
C HIS A 88 0.47 13.94 2.69
N GLU A 89 0.35 13.34 3.86
CA GLU A 89 0.93 13.86 5.11
C GLU A 89 1.67 12.77 5.90
N GLU A 90 2.22 13.13 7.05
CA GLU A 90 2.82 12.15 7.97
C GLU A 90 1.72 11.30 8.62
N PRO A 91 1.99 10.02 8.96
CA PRO A 91 3.26 9.32 8.82
C PRO A 91 3.50 8.67 7.45
N TYR A 92 4.74 8.71 6.94
CA TYR A 92 5.10 7.92 5.74
C TYR A 92 5.51 6.48 6.05
N VAL A 93 4.86 5.51 5.39
CA VAL A 93 5.21 4.08 5.46
C VAL A 93 6.28 3.74 4.41
N THR A 94 7.53 4.07 4.73
CA THR A 94 8.72 3.90 3.88
C THR A 94 9.84 3.11 4.57
N PHE A 95 10.72 2.47 3.79
CA PHE A 95 11.76 1.54 4.26
C PHE A 95 12.74 2.14 5.27
N ASN A 96 12.90 3.46 5.26
CA ASN A 96 13.81 4.21 6.13
C ASN A 96 13.12 4.95 7.28
N ASN A 97 11.79 4.84 7.44
CA ASN A 97 11.08 5.54 8.52
C ASN A 97 11.08 4.71 9.83
N SER A 98 11.81 5.19 10.84
CA SER A 98 11.88 4.53 12.15
C SER A 98 10.94 5.13 13.20
N GLN A 99 10.09 6.11 12.83
CA GLN A 99 9.03 6.62 13.70
C GLN A 99 8.08 5.48 14.09
N LEU A 100 7.65 5.49 15.35
CA LEU A 100 6.67 4.53 15.86
C LEU A 100 5.27 4.95 15.39
N LEU A 101 4.50 3.98 14.93
CA LEU A 101 3.08 4.17 14.67
C LEU A 101 2.35 4.42 15.99
N GLU A 102 1.52 5.45 16.07
CA GLU A 102 0.73 5.81 17.24
C GLU A 102 -0.76 5.64 16.96
N GLU A 103 -1.55 5.47 18.02
CA GLU A 103 -3.01 5.49 17.89
C GLU A 103 -3.47 6.86 17.36
N GLY A 104 -4.38 6.84 16.38
CA GLY A 104 -4.90 8.06 15.75
C GLY A 104 -4.15 8.50 14.49
N HIS A 105 -2.99 7.92 14.17
CA HIS A 105 -2.42 8.05 12.82
C HIS A 105 -3.37 7.44 11.78
N THR A 106 -3.52 8.13 10.66
CA THR A 106 -4.42 7.79 9.55
C THR A 106 -3.67 7.69 8.24
#